data_AF-A0A660KZ20-F1
#
_entry.id   AF-A0A660KZ20-F1
#
_cell.length_a   1.000
_cell.length_b   1.000
_cell.length_c   1.000
_cell.angle_alpha   90.00
_cell.angle_beta   90.00
_cell.angle_gamma   90.00
#
_symmetry.space_group_name_H-M   'P 1'
#
loop_
_entity.id
_entity.type
_entity.pdbx_description
1 polymer ?
#
loop_
_entity_poly.entity_id
_entity_poly.type
_entity_poly.pdbx_seq_one_letter_code
_entity_poly.pdbx_strand_id
1 'polypeptide(L)'
;MSNVGSQRLYPPTQTQAQPELLHWFLILESLWHGVPTLTWPIYAEQQLNAFKMVRELGLATEMRLDYRSCGDPVMAEEIERAVRRLMDGGNEVRKKVKDMGEMARKVVMDGGSSFTSIGQLIEDTIGIS
;
A
#
# COMPACT_ATOMS: atom_id res chain seq x y z
N MET A 1 -15.64 49.39 18.05
CA MET A 1 -15.57 48.44 19.18
C MET A 1 -15.62 47.04 18.59
N SER A 2 -14.49 46.45 18.19
CA SER A 2 -13.52 45.70 19.01
C SER A 2 -13.89 44.21 19.17
N ASN A 3 -13.37 43.41 18.23
CA ASN A 3 -12.59 42.17 18.38
C ASN A 3 -12.72 41.37 19.70
N VAL A 4 -13.10 40.08 19.62
CA VAL A 4 -12.40 38.94 20.28
C VAL A 4 -12.79 37.64 19.56
N GLY A 5 -11.78 36.81 19.22
CA GLY A 5 -11.94 35.56 18.50
C GLY A 5 -12.52 34.39 19.31
N SER A 6 -12.88 33.34 18.58
CA SER A 6 -13.10 32.00 19.12
C SER A 6 -12.51 30.99 18.14
N GLN A 7 -11.25 30.64 18.39
CA GLN A 7 -10.71 29.33 18.01
C GLN A 7 -11.30 28.27 18.95
N ARG A 8 -11.18 26.99 18.51
CA ARG A 8 -11.35 25.71 19.24
C ARG A 8 -12.79 25.12 19.19
N LEU A 9 -13.03 23.83 18.93
CA LEU A 9 -12.20 22.61 19.00
C LEU A 9 -12.64 21.57 17.95
N TYR A 10 -11.69 21.02 17.18
CA TYR A 10 -11.85 19.69 16.60
C TYR A 10 -11.46 18.66 17.68
N PRO A 11 -12.25 17.59 17.92
CA PRO A 11 -11.83 16.51 18.80
C PRO A 11 -10.75 15.65 18.12
N PRO A 12 -9.73 15.17 18.85
CA PRO A 12 -8.65 14.35 18.29
C PRO A 12 -9.01 12.87 18.23
N THR A 13 -8.43 12.19 17.24
CA THR A 13 -8.23 10.72 17.16
C THR A 13 -9.48 9.85 17.09
N GLN A 14 -10.19 9.91 15.96
CA GLN A 14 -10.47 8.65 15.26
C GLN A 14 -9.29 8.44 14.32
N THR A 15 -8.55 7.34 14.48
CA THR A 15 -7.67 6.86 13.42
C THR A 15 -8.57 6.55 12.23
N GLN A 16 -8.79 7.57 11.38
CA GLN A 16 -9.31 7.39 10.05
C GLN A 16 -8.32 6.44 9.38
N ALA A 17 -8.75 5.21 9.11
CA ALA A 17 -8.09 4.40 8.11
C ALA A 17 -8.09 5.24 6.84
N GLN A 18 -6.96 5.87 6.53
CA GLN A 18 -6.85 6.79 5.40
C GLN A 18 -7.09 5.98 4.13
N PRO A 19 -8.17 6.21 3.36
CA PRO A 19 -8.39 5.58 2.06
C PRO A 19 -7.52 6.24 0.98
N GLU A 20 -6.42 6.87 1.40
CA GLU A 20 -5.57 7.72 0.60
C GLU A 20 -4.56 6.83 -0.14
N LEU A 21 -4.93 6.45 -1.37
CA LEU A 21 -4.03 6.18 -2.48
C LEU A 21 -3.23 4.86 -2.38
N LEU A 22 -3.40 3.96 -3.37
CA LEU A 22 -2.41 2.92 -3.70
C LEU A 22 -1.16 3.56 -4.33
N HIS A 23 -0.53 4.48 -3.61
CA HIS A 23 0.78 5.01 -3.98
C HIS A 23 1.85 3.96 -3.69
N TRP A 24 2.87 3.91 -4.54
CA TRP A 24 3.97 2.97 -4.42
C TRP A 24 4.63 2.97 -3.04
N PHE A 25 4.71 4.14 -2.38
CA PHE A 25 5.25 4.24 -1.03
C PHE A 25 4.44 3.43 0.00
N LEU A 26 3.11 3.57 0.02
CA LEU A 26 2.25 2.84 0.96
C LEU A 26 2.24 1.35 0.69
N ILE A 27 2.34 0.95 -0.59
CA ILE A 27 2.52 -0.45 -0.98
C ILE A 27 3.83 -1.00 -0.39
N LEU A 28 4.94 -0.27 -0.55
CA LEU A 28 6.24 -0.66 -0.01
C LEU A 28 6.22 -0.75 1.51
N GLU A 29 5.59 0.20 2.21
CA GLU A 29 5.46 0.17 3.67
C GLU A 29 4.65 -1.04 4.15
N SER A 30 3.55 -1.36 3.45
CA SER A 30 2.74 -2.54 3.76
C SER A 30 3.52 -3.83 3.55
N LEU A 31 4.27 -3.93 2.44
CA LEU A 31 5.12 -5.08 2.13
C LEU A 31 6.25 -5.23 3.15
N TRP A 32 6.89 -4.13 3.53
CA TRP A 32 7.97 -4.12 4.53
C TRP A 32 7.52 -4.74 5.86
N HIS A 33 6.29 -4.41 6.30
CA HIS A 33 5.69 -4.95 7.51
C HIS A 33 5.00 -6.30 7.32
N GLY A 34 4.94 -6.83 6.09
CA GLY A 34 4.26 -8.09 5.80
C GLY A 34 2.74 -8.02 6.01
N VAL A 35 2.14 -6.85 5.81
CA VAL A 35 0.69 -6.62 5.96
C VAL A 35 0.01 -6.74 4.60
N PRO A 36 -0.98 -7.64 4.42
CA PRO A 36 -1.69 -7.75 3.16
C PRO A 36 -2.62 -6.55 2.93
N THR A 37 -2.65 -6.07 1.69
CA THR A 37 -3.45 -4.89 1.29
C THR A 37 -4.75 -5.31 0.61
N LEU A 38 -5.82 -4.55 0.84
CA LEU A 38 -7.08 -4.64 0.10
C LEU A 38 -7.16 -3.46 -0.89
N THR A 39 -7.24 -3.74 -2.19
CA THR A 39 -7.18 -2.68 -3.20
C THR A 39 -8.56 -2.09 -3.48
N TRP A 40 -8.69 -0.77 -3.29
CA TRP A 40 -9.84 0.04 -3.69
C TRP A 40 -9.36 1.26 -4.50
N PRO A 41 -9.14 1.11 -5.81
CA PRO A 41 -8.66 2.21 -6.65
C PRO A 41 -9.78 3.21 -6.91
N ILE A 42 -9.53 4.51 -6.68
CA ILE A 42 -10.50 5.59 -6.89
C ILE A 42 -10.20 6.36 -8.18
N TYR A 43 -8.92 6.42 -8.58
CA TYR A 43 -8.44 7.18 -9.74
C TYR A 43 -7.46 6.40 -10.61
N ALA A 44 -7.30 6.83 -11.86
CA ALA A 44 -6.65 6.13 -12.97
C ALA A 44 -5.35 5.37 -12.62
N GLU A 45 -4.33 6.07 -12.09
CA GLU A 45 -3.03 5.46 -11.79
C GLU A 45 -3.12 4.34 -10.74
N GLN A 46 -4.05 4.48 -9.78
CA GLN A 46 -4.24 3.49 -8.71
C GLN A 46 -4.79 2.17 -9.25
N GLN A 47 -5.50 2.22 -10.38
CA GLN A 47 -6.06 1.02 -11.02
C GLN A 47 -4.94 0.14 -11.57
N LEU A 48 -3.88 0.75 -12.12
CA LEU A 48 -2.70 0.01 -12.58
C LEU A 48 -1.95 -0.61 -11.40
N ASN A 49 -1.76 0.13 -10.32
CA ASN A 49 -1.09 -0.39 -9.12
C ASN A 49 -1.92 -1.52 -8.47
N ALA A 50 -3.24 -1.36 -8.40
CA ALA A 50 -4.16 -2.39 -7.95
C ALA A 50 -4.09 -3.65 -8.83
N PHE A 51 -4.11 -3.47 -10.15
CA PHE A 51 -4.00 -4.57 -11.10
C PHE A 51 -2.68 -5.32 -10.92
N LYS A 52 -1.54 -4.62 -10.87
CA LYS A 52 -0.23 -5.25 -10.65
C LYS A 52 -0.18 -6.01 -9.33
N MET A 53 -0.64 -5.40 -8.24
CA MET A 53 -0.63 -6.02 -6.91
C MET A 53 -1.51 -7.26 -6.82
N VAL A 54 -2.69 -7.24 -7.43
CA VAL A 54 -3.65 -8.34 -7.38
C VAL A 54 -3.34 -9.43 -8.41
N ARG A 55 -3.14 -9.06 -9.68
CA ARG A 55 -3.08 -10.00 -10.81
C ARG A 55 -1.67 -10.45 -11.15
N GLU A 56 -0.69 -9.54 -11.13
CA GLU A 56 0.69 -9.89 -11.50
C GLU A 56 1.47 -10.45 -10.32
N LEU A 57 1.42 -9.77 -9.17
CA LEU A 57 2.23 -10.11 -8.00
C LEU A 57 1.49 -11.02 -7.01
N GLY A 58 0.16 -10.98 -6.99
CA GLY A 58 -0.66 -11.75 -6.04
C GLY A 58 -0.39 -11.39 -4.58
N LEU A 59 -0.06 -10.11 -4.32
CA LEU A 59 0.30 -9.55 -3.02
C LEU A 59 -0.85 -8.74 -2.38
N ALA A 60 -1.97 -8.60 -3.07
CA ALA A 60 -3.14 -7.91 -2.55
C ALA A 60 -4.42 -8.67 -2.85
N THR A 61 -5.43 -8.44 -2.01
CA THR A 61 -6.80 -8.89 -2.28
C THR A 61 -7.54 -7.76 -2.98
N GLU A 62 -8.37 -8.12 -3.95
CA GLU A 62 -9.21 -7.17 -4.68
C GLU A 62 -10.49 -6.87 -3.89
N MET A 63 -10.82 -5.59 -3.70
CA MET A 63 -12.19 -5.18 -3.38
C MET A 63 -12.95 -4.90 -4.68
N ARG A 64 -12.44 -3.98 -5.51
CA ARG A 64 -12.85 -3.75 -6.90
C ARG A 64 -11.65 -3.26 -7.71
N LEU A 65 -11.53 -3.63 -8.98
CA LEU A 65 -10.49 -3.10 -9.88
C LEU A 65 -10.97 -1.92 -10.73
N ASP A 66 -12.27 -1.77 -10.93
CA ASP A 66 -12.88 -0.85 -11.90
C ASP A 66 -13.80 0.19 -11.27
N TYR A 67 -13.59 0.52 -9.99
CA TYR A 67 -14.39 1.53 -9.31
C TYR A 67 -14.31 2.87 -10.06
N ARG A 68 -15.48 3.37 -10.45
CA ARG A 68 -15.67 4.67 -11.10
C ARG A 68 -16.40 5.57 -10.12
N SER A 69 -16.07 6.86 -10.10
CA SER A 69 -16.75 7.87 -9.27
C SER A 69 -18.28 7.93 -9.51
N CYS A 70 -18.75 7.41 -10.65
CA CYS A 70 -20.17 7.27 -11.04
C CYS A 70 -20.70 5.83 -10.99
N GLY A 71 -19.97 4.88 -10.41
CA GLY A 71 -20.40 3.48 -10.26
C GLY A 71 -21.31 3.27 -9.05
N ASP A 72 -21.88 2.05 -8.94
CA ASP A 72 -22.71 1.69 -7.80
C ASP A 72 -21.94 1.77 -6.48
N PRO A 73 -22.58 2.27 -5.40
CA PRO A 73 -21.96 2.29 -4.08
C PRO A 73 -21.60 0.87 -3.64
N VAL A 74 -20.44 0.73 -3.00
CA VAL A 74 -20.01 -0.54 -2.43
C VAL A 74 -20.76 -0.74 -1.12
N MET A 75 -21.47 -1.88 -1.04
CA MET A 75 -22.30 -2.21 0.11
C MET A 75 -21.45 -2.68 1.30
N ALA A 76 -21.93 -2.44 2.52
CA ALA A 76 -21.20 -2.81 3.74
C ALA A 76 -20.89 -4.32 3.80
N GLU A 77 -21.79 -5.15 3.28
CA GLU A 77 -21.65 -6.60 3.23
C GLU A 77 -20.55 -7.06 2.26
N GLU A 78 -20.27 -6.27 1.21
CA GLU A 78 -19.16 -6.50 0.27
C GLU A 78 -17.82 -6.22 0.97
N ILE A 79 -17.75 -5.10 1.69
CA ILE A 79 -16.57 -4.70 2.47
C ILE A 79 -16.29 -5.73 3.56
N GLU A 80 -17.30 -6.13 4.34
CA GLU A 80 -17.15 -7.10 5.42
C GLU A 80 -16.57 -8.42 4.90
N ARG A 81 -17.10 -8.91 3.77
CA ARG A 81 -16.64 -10.16 3.16
C ARG A 81 -15.21 -10.05 2.66
N ALA A 82 -14.84 -8.93 2.06
CA ALA A 82 -13.49 -8.68 1.57
C ALA A 82 -12.48 -8.62 2.72
N VAL A 83 -12.81 -7.90 3.80
CA VAL A 83 -11.98 -7.82 5.01
C VAL A 83 -11.84 -9.17 5.69
N ARG A 84 -12.93 -9.94 5.83
CA ARG A 84 -12.87 -11.30 6.40
C ARG A 84 -11.94 -12.21 5.61
N ARG A 85 -11.98 -12.16 4.27
CA ARG A 85 -11.07 -12.92 3.40
C ARG A 85 -9.61 -12.46 3.52
N LEU A 86 -9.37 -11.15 3.63
CA LEU A 86 -8.03 -10.61 3.82
C LEU A 86 -7.41 -11.06 5.15
N MET A 87 -8.23 -11.12 6.20
CA MET A 87 -7.82 -11.48 7.57
C MET A 87 -7.76 -12.98 7.83
N ASP A 88 -8.23 -13.81 6.89
CA ASP A 88 -8.13 -15.27 6.98
C ASP A 88 -6.65 -15.68 7.03
N GLY A 89 -6.27 -16.42 8.08
CA GLY A 89 -4.90 -16.90 8.29
C GLY A 89 -4.45 -17.92 7.24
N GLY A 90 -5.40 -18.58 6.56
CA GLY A 90 -5.14 -19.50 5.44
C GLY A 90 -4.91 -18.81 4.10
N ASN A 91 -5.01 -17.48 4.04
CA ASN A 91 -4.91 -16.74 2.78
C ASN A 91 -3.48 -16.76 2.22
N GLU A 92 -3.32 -17.30 1.00
CA GLU A 92 -2.04 -17.35 0.30
C GLU A 92 -1.41 -15.97 0.10
N VAL A 93 -2.22 -14.92 -0.05
CA VAL A 93 -1.75 -13.53 -0.16
C VAL A 93 -0.96 -13.14 1.09
N ARG A 94 -1.43 -13.54 2.27
CA ARG A 94 -0.76 -13.22 3.54
C ARG A 94 0.61 -13.89 3.63
N LYS A 95 0.71 -15.13 3.17
CA LYS A 95 1.99 -15.85 3.09
C LYS A 95 2.94 -15.15 2.11
N LYS A 96 2.48 -14.87 0.88
CA LYS A 96 3.27 -14.19 -0.14
C LYS A 96 3.76 -12.81 0.30
N VAL A 97 2.91 -12.03 0.95
CA VAL A 97 3.27 -10.69 1.46
C VAL A 97 4.32 -10.78 2.57
N LYS A 98 4.21 -11.78 3.46
CA LYS A 98 5.24 -12.01 4.48
C LYS A 98 6.58 -12.41 3.85
N ASP A 99 6.56 -13.35 2.91
CA ASP A 99 7.76 -13.81 2.19
C ASP A 99 8.40 -12.65 1.42
N MET A 100 7.59 -11.80 0.77
CA MET A 100 8.04 -10.60 0.07
C MET A 100 8.67 -9.58 1.02
N GLY A 101 8.09 -9.36 2.20
CA GLY A 101 8.67 -8.47 3.22
C GLY A 101 10.02 -8.96 3.75
N GLU A 102 10.18 -10.27 3.93
CA GLU A 102 11.47 -10.87 4.29
C GLU A 102 12.50 -10.72 3.17
N MET A 103 12.10 -10.90 1.91
CA MET A 103 12.96 -10.67 0.75
C MET A 103 13.37 -9.19 0.62
N ALA A 104 12.41 -8.27 0.79
CA ALA A 104 12.65 -6.83 0.75
C ALA A 104 13.70 -6.38 1.78
N ARG A 105 13.68 -6.96 3.00
CA ARG A 105 14.72 -6.73 4.00
C ARG A 105 16.08 -7.27 3.56
N LYS A 106 16.13 -8.46 2.97
CA LYS A 106 17.40 -9.08 2.54
C LYS A 106 18.09 -8.29 1.42
N VAL A 107 17.33 -7.77 0.45
CA VAL A 107 17.92 -7.09 -0.72
C VAL A 107 18.55 -5.74 -0.39
N VAL A 108 18.15 -5.10 0.71
CA VAL A 108 18.69 -3.81 1.16
C VAL A 108 19.83 -3.93 2.18
N MET A 109 20.08 -5.13 2.73
CA MET A 109 21.20 -5.38 3.64
C MET A 109 22.52 -5.51 2.88
N ASP A 110 23.65 -5.44 3.60
CA ASP A 110 24.99 -5.64 3.05
C ASP A 110 25.07 -6.95 2.25
N GLY A 111 25.53 -6.86 1.00
CA GLY A 111 25.56 -7.98 0.05
C GLY A 111 24.23 -8.28 -0.66
N GLY A 112 23.17 -7.52 -0.36
CA GLY A 112 21.89 -7.57 -1.06
C GLY A 112 21.92 -6.86 -2.41
N SER A 113 21.02 -7.25 -3.32
CA SER A 113 21.03 -6.75 -4.71
C SER A 113 20.80 -5.24 -4.80
N SER A 114 19.90 -4.67 -3.99
CA SER A 114 19.65 -3.23 -3.99
C SER A 114 20.83 -2.45 -3.40
N PHE A 115 21.48 -3.00 -2.38
CA PHE A 115 22.72 -2.44 -1.82
C PHE A 115 23.83 -2.39 -2.87
N THR A 116 24.08 -3.51 -3.56
CA THR A 116 25.08 -3.56 -4.64
C THR A 116 24.76 -2.62 -5.80
N SER A 117 23.48 -2.53 -6.19
CA SER A 117 23.06 -1.64 -7.30
C SER A 117 23.31 -0.17 -6.98
N ILE A 118 23.08 0.26 -5.73
CA ILE A 118 23.40 1.63 -5.30
C ILE A 118 24.92 1.86 -5.29
N GLY A 119 25.71 0.87 -4.86
CA GLY A 119 27.17 0.94 -4.95
C GLY A 119 27.67 1.15 -6.38
N GLN A 120 27.17 0.35 -7.33
CA GLN A 120 27.50 0.49 -8.76
C GLN A 120 27.07 1.85 -9.31
N LEU A 121 25.87 2.31 -8.96
CA LEU A 121 25.40 3.63 -9.39
C LEU A 121 26.33 4.75 -8.88
N ILE A 122 26.82 4.64 -7.64
CA ILE A 122 27.77 5.59 -7.07
C ILE A 122 29.09 5.54 -7.86
N GLU A 123 29.64 4.35 -8.11
CA GLU A 123 30.88 4.13 -8.89
C GLU A 123 30.80 4.72 -10.31
N ASP A 124 29.68 4.49 -10.99
CA ASP A 124 29.40 5.05 -12.31
C ASP A 124 29.32 6.59 -12.26
N THR A 125 28.67 7.13 -11.22
CA THR A 125 28.51 8.59 -11.05
C THR A 125 29.83 9.29 -10.74
N ILE A 126 30.71 8.64 -9.97
CA ILE A 126 32.04 9.18 -9.65
C ILE A 126 33.08 8.92 -10.75
N GLY A 127 32.70 8.21 -11.83
CA GLY A 127 33.54 7.99 -13.00
C GLY A 127 34.73 7.07 -12.74
N ILE A 128 34.60 6.13 -11.81
CA ILE A 128 35.66 5.14 -11.47
C ILE A 128 35.45 3.81 -12.23
N SER A 129 34.52 3.77 -13.20
CA SER A 129 34.26 2.59 -14.06
C SER A 129 35.44 2.25 -14.96
#